data_AF-A0A7C5ZMN9-F1
#
_entry.id   AF-A0A7C5ZMN9-F1
#
_cell.length_a   1.000
_cell.length_b   1.000
_cell.length_c   1.000
_cell.angle_alpha   90.00
_cell.angle_beta   90.00
_cell.angle_gamma   90.00
#
_symmetry.space_group_name_H-M   'P 1'
#
loop_
_entity.id
_entity.type
_entity.pdbx_description
1 polymer ?
#
loop_
_entity_poly.entity_id
_entity_poly.type
_entity_poly.pdbx_seq_one_letter_code
_entity_poly.pdbx_strand_id
1 'polypeptide(L)'
;MVESTGKPFAGTLYLGRAVKASQAGVPPLIAFSEASDPQTQVDQATGSFEFTGLPPGTYSPIVWSPTGGTVLHPAGSSEPISIEVHAGQVTDAGTIRIR
;
A
#
# COMPACT_ATOMS: atom_id res chain seq x y z
N MET A 1 0.31 1.87 30.45
CA MET A 1 0.02 0.67 29.64
C MET A 1 -0.74 1.19 28.42
N VAL A 2 -0.09 1.28 27.25
CA VAL A 2 -0.75 1.82 26.05
C VAL A 2 -1.38 0.63 25.33
N GLU A 3 -2.71 0.57 25.31
CA GLU A 3 -3.46 -0.45 24.59
C GLU A 3 -3.27 -0.24 23.08
N SER A 4 -2.49 -1.12 22.46
CA SER A 4 -2.55 -1.33 21.01
C SER A 4 -3.92 -1.93 20.72
N THR A 5 -4.88 -1.12 20.30
CA THR A 5 -6.29 -1.56 20.14
C THR A 5 -6.49 -2.63 19.08
N GLY A 6 -5.47 -3.00 18.28
CA GLY A 6 -5.54 -4.16 17.37
C GLY A 6 -6.66 -4.09 16.32
N LYS A 7 -7.33 -2.94 16.20
CA LYS A 7 -8.43 -2.73 15.26
C LYS A 7 -7.85 -2.54 13.87
N PRO A 8 -8.40 -3.24 12.85
CA PRO A 8 -8.03 -2.99 11.47
C PRO A 8 -8.18 -1.51 11.11
N PHE A 9 -7.29 -1.03 10.24
CA PHE A 9 -7.42 0.31 9.69
C PHE A 9 -8.76 0.45 8.96
N ALA A 10 -9.57 1.42 9.39
CA ALA A 10 -10.84 1.75 8.76
C ALA A 10 -10.62 2.85 7.72
N GLY A 11 -10.42 2.48 6.46
CA GLY A 11 -10.31 3.43 5.36
C GLY A 11 -10.01 2.79 4.01
N THR A 12 -9.73 3.64 3.03
CA THR A 12 -9.45 3.24 1.66
C THR A 12 -7.96 3.00 1.47
N LEU A 13 -7.62 1.85 0.89
CA LEU A 13 -6.27 1.52 0.50
C LEU A 13 -6.13 1.70 -1.01
N TYR A 14 -5.12 2.46 -1.43
CA TYR A 14 -4.76 2.66 -2.82
C TYR A 14 -3.44 1.95 -3.15
N LEU A 15 -3.23 1.63 -4.44
CA LEU A 15 -1.94 1.17 -4.95
C LEU A 15 -1.36 2.22 -5.90
N GLY A 16 -0.43 3.03 -5.39
CA GLY A 16 0.36 3.95 -6.21
C GLY A 16 1.45 3.18 -6.97
N ARG A 17 1.79 3.60 -8.18
CA ARG A 17 2.87 2.97 -8.95
C ARG A 17 4.24 3.47 -8.49
N ALA A 18 5.15 2.54 -8.24
CA ALA A 18 6.54 2.86 -7.95
C ALA A 18 7.27 3.22 -9.25
N VAL A 19 7.80 4.45 -9.30
CA VAL A 19 8.70 4.91 -10.35
C VAL A 19 10.12 4.71 -9.82
N LYS A 20 10.86 3.78 -10.43
CA LYS A 20 12.24 3.47 -10.02
C LYS A 20 13.08 4.75 -10.03
N ALA A 21 13.75 5.03 -8.93
CA ALA A 21 14.79 6.05 -8.91
C ALA A 21 15.94 5.60 -9.83
N SER A 22 16.47 6.52 -10.63
CA SER A 22 17.58 6.22 -11.55
C SER A 22 18.92 6.01 -10.84
N GLN A 23 18.99 6.24 -9.52
CA GLN A 23 20.20 6.20 -8.74
C GLN A 23 20.05 5.25 -7.54
N ALA A 24 21.05 4.39 -7.33
CA ALA A 24 21.08 3.46 -6.20
C ALA A 24 21.11 4.22 -4.87
N GLY A 25 20.30 3.76 -3.89
CA GLY A 25 20.19 4.39 -2.57
C GLY A 25 19.24 5.58 -2.49
N VAL A 26 18.55 5.91 -3.58
CA VAL A 26 17.44 6.87 -3.58
C VAL A 26 16.13 6.07 -3.59
N PRO A 27 15.22 6.32 -2.62
CA PRO A 27 13.91 5.67 -2.62
C PRO A 27 13.13 5.98 -3.91
N PRO A 28 12.31 5.03 -4.40
CA PRO A 28 11.48 5.28 -5.57
C PRO A 28 10.45 6.39 -5.30
N LEU A 29 10.14 7.16 -6.34
CA LEU A 29 8.99 8.08 -6.29
C LEU A 29 7.71 7.26 -6.48
N ILE A 30 6.73 7.46 -5.62
CA ILE A 30 5.42 6.83 -5.78
C ILE A 30 4.49 7.81 -6.48
N ALA A 31 4.08 7.49 -7.71
CA ALA A 31 3.05 8.24 -8.41
C ALA A 31 1.69 7.88 -7.81
N PHE A 32 0.93 8.90 -7.38
CA PHE A 32 -0.38 8.73 -6.77
C PHE A 32 -1.43 9.62 -7.44
N SER A 33 -2.62 9.06 -7.66
CA SER A 33 -3.81 9.75 -8.14
C SER A 33 -5.07 9.07 -7.59
N GLU A 34 -5.80 9.79 -6.74
CA GLU A 34 -7.09 9.33 -6.19
C GLU A 34 -8.10 8.99 -7.29
N ALA A 35 -8.04 9.68 -8.43
CA ALA A 35 -8.97 9.51 -9.54
C ALA A 35 -8.71 8.25 -10.39
N SER A 36 -7.49 7.72 -10.38
CA SER A 36 -7.09 6.69 -11.35
C SER A 36 -6.37 5.49 -10.76
N ASP A 37 -5.83 5.59 -9.55
CA ASP A 37 -5.14 4.47 -8.94
C ASP A 37 -6.12 3.40 -8.44
N PRO A 38 -5.74 2.11 -8.53
CA PRO A 38 -6.54 1.03 -7.96
C PRO A 38 -6.77 1.28 -6.48
N GLN A 39 -8.01 1.07 -6.03
CA GLN A 39 -8.42 1.23 -4.64
C GLN A 39 -9.28 0.07 -4.15
N THR A 40 -9.24 -0.18 -2.84
CA THR A 40 -10.09 -1.16 -2.18
C THR A 40 -10.42 -0.72 -0.75
N GLN A 41 -11.44 -1.31 -0.15
CA GLN A 41 -11.76 -1.11 1.26
C GLN A 41 -11.14 -2.21 2.11
N VAL A 42 -10.64 -1.84 3.28
CA VAL A 42 -10.19 -2.80 4.29
C VAL A 42 -11.42 -3.29 5.06
N ASP A 43 -11.58 -4.60 5.14
CA ASP A 43 -12.59 -5.23 5.99
C ASP A 43 -12.30 -4.87 7.46
N GLN A 44 -13.23 -4.16 8.10
CA GLN A 44 -13.04 -3.67 9.46
C GLN A 44 -13.13 -4.76 10.54
N ALA A 45 -13.72 -5.92 10.21
CA ALA A 45 -13.82 -7.06 11.10
C ALA A 45 -12.58 -7.95 10.99
N THR A 46 -12.05 -8.17 9.78
CA THR A 46 -10.94 -9.11 9.55
C THR A 46 -9.60 -8.45 9.25
N GLY A 47 -9.60 -7.21 8.77
CA GLY A 47 -8.43 -6.49 8.27
C GLY A 47 -7.98 -6.92 6.87
N SER A 48 -8.75 -7.78 6.21
CA SER A 48 -8.44 -8.27 4.86
C SER A 48 -8.72 -7.21 3.80
N PHE A 49 -7.97 -7.23 2.71
CA PHE A 49 -8.19 -6.42 1.53
C PHE A 49 -7.78 -7.21 0.29
N GLU A 50 -8.38 -6.90 -0.86
CA GLU A 50 -8.03 -7.53 -2.14
C GLU A 50 -8.08 -6.49 -3.26
N PHE A 51 -7.13 -6.60 -4.19
CA PHE A 51 -7.12 -5.87 -5.45
C PHE A 51 -7.19 -6.88 -6.60
N THR A 52 -8.06 -6.64 -7.57
CA THR A 52 -8.22 -7.51 -8.74
C THR A 52 -8.03 -6.71 -10.03
N GLY A 53 -7.71 -7.39 -11.13
CA GLY A 53 -7.56 -6.76 -12.45
C GLY A 53 -6.38 -5.79 -12.57
N LEU A 54 -5.37 -5.91 -11.70
CA LEU A 54 -4.20 -5.05 -11.73
C LEU A 54 -3.33 -5.34 -12.97
N PRO A 55 -2.94 -4.30 -13.74
CA PRO A 55 -1.90 -4.44 -14.74
C PRO A 55 -0.57 -4.82 -14.08
N PRO A 56 0.32 -5.56 -14.78
CA PRO A 56 1.63 -5.87 -14.24
C PRO A 56 2.45 -4.63 -13.91
N GLY A 57 3.18 -4.67 -12.81
CA GLY A 57 4.01 -3.56 -12.35
C GLY A 57 4.38 -3.66 -10.88
N THR A 58 5.12 -2.65 -10.41
CA THR A 58 5.48 -2.49 -9.00
C THR A 58 4.59 -1.42 -8.36
N TYR A 59 3.95 -1.80 -7.26
CA TYR A 59 3.00 -0.96 -6.55
C TYR A 59 3.43 -0.74 -5.11
N SER A 60 3.04 0.40 -4.55
CA SER A 60 3.18 0.71 -3.13
C SER A 60 1.82 1.05 -2.52
N PRO A 61 1.46 0.44 -1.39
CA PRO A 61 0.21 0.70 -0.71
C PRO A 61 0.20 2.10 -0.08
N ILE A 62 -0.91 2.81 -0.27
CA ILE A 62 -1.15 4.16 0.23
C ILE A 62 -2.46 4.15 1.00
N VAL A 63 -2.39 4.54 2.26
CA VAL A 63 -3.59 4.79 3.06
C VAL A 63 -4.07 6.19 2.75
N TRP A 64 -5.32 6.32 2.29
CA TRP A 64 -5.94 7.61 2.04
C TRP A 64 -6.97 7.93 3.10
N SER A 65 -6.89 9.14 3.66
CA SER A 65 -7.91 9.72 4.50
C SER A 65 -8.23 11.14 4.01
N PRO A 66 -9.32 11.77 4.48
CA PRO A 66 -9.65 13.14 4.11
C PRO A 66 -8.53 14.16 4.44
N THR A 67 -7.60 13.81 5.33
CA THR A 67 -6.45 14.65 5.69
C THR A 67 -5.23 14.43 4.79
N GLY A 68 -5.27 13.46 3.87
CA GLY A 68 -4.23 13.16 2.90
C GLY A 68 -3.84 11.69 2.82
N GLY A 69 -2.84 11.42 1.97
CA GLY A 69 -2.32 10.09 1.69
C GLY A 69 -1.01 9.81 2.39
N THR A 70 -0.90 8.61 2.96
CA THR A 70 0.32 8.12 3.61
C THR A 70 0.82 6.87 2.89
N VAL A 71 2.02 6.94 2.32
CA VAL A 71 2.74 5.77 1.78
C VAL A 71 3.21 4.88 2.92
N LEU A 72 3.00 3.58 2.81
CA LEU A 72 3.38 2.63 3.85
C LEU A 72 4.81 2.11 3.68
N HIS A 73 5.48 1.96 4.82
CA HIS A 73 6.88 1.54 4.91
C HIS A 73 7.00 0.35 5.86
N PRO A 74 7.93 -0.59 5.61
CA PRO A 74 8.31 -1.59 6.60
C PRO A 74 8.78 -0.93 7.89
N ALA A 75 8.58 -1.62 9.01
CA ALA A 75 9.04 -1.17 10.31
C ALA A 75 10.55 -0.88 10.32
N GLY A 76 10.93 0.38 10.56
CA GLY A 76 12.34 0.80 10.62
C GLY A 76 13.00 1.05 9.26
N SER A 77 12.21 1.09 8.18
CA SER A 77 12.69 1.40 6.82
C SER A 77 12.13 2.73 6.34
N SER A 78 12.94 3.49 5.60
CA SER A 78 12.49 4.64 4.79
C SER A 78 12.13 4.25 3.36
N GLU A 79 12.33 3.00 2.98
CA GLU A 79 11.92 2.47 1.67
C GLU A 79 10.44 2.06 1.70
N PRO A 80 9.63 2.47 0.70
CA PRO A 80 8.24 2.05 0.60
C PRO A 80 8.09 0.53 0.47
N ILE A 81 6.96 0.00 0.94
CA ILE A 81 6.57 -1.38 0.62
C ILE A 81 6.42 -1.48 -0.90
N SER A 82 7.06 -2.48 -1.50
CA SER A 82 7.02 -2.75 -2.94
C SER A 82 6.36 -4.10 -3.19
N ILE A 83 5.24 -4.09 -3.91
CA ILE A 83 4.47 -5.27 -4.29
C ILE A 83 4.63 -5.44 -5.81
N GLU A 84 5.27 -6.54 -6.21
CA GLU A 84 5.39 -6.89 -7.63
C GLU A 84 4.17 -7.70 -8.06
N VAL A 85 3.46 -7.19 -9.06
CA VAL A 85 2.28 -7.83 -9.64
C VAL A 85 2.65 -8.31 -11.05
N HIS A 86 2.41 -9.58 -11.29
CA HIS A 86 2.58 -10.22 -12.59
C HIS A 86 1.22 -10.59 -13.19
N ALA A 87 1.13 -10.59 -14.53
CA ALA A 87 -0.12 -10.86 -15.23
C ALA A 87 -0.65 -12.26 -14.88
N GLY A 88 -1.92 -12.32 -14.45
CA GLY A 88 -2.60 -13.59 -14.14
C GLY A 88 -2.11 -14.29 -12.87
N GLN A 89 -1.28 -13.65 -12.04
CA GLN A 89 -0.81 -14.21 -10.78
C GLN A 89 -1.48 -13.55 -9.58
N VAL A 90 -1.65 -14.33 -8.51
CA VAL A 90 -2.00 -13.82 -7.20
C VAL A 90 -0.69 -13.52 -6.46
N THR A 91 -0.50 -12.26 -6.10
CA THR A 91 0.59 -11.84 -5.21
C THR A 91 0.03 -11.69 -3.79
N ASP A 92 0.55 -12.49 -2.85
CA ASP A 92 0.27 -12.28 -1.44
C ASP A 92 1.12 -11.11 -0.91
N ALA A 93 0.45 -10.03 -0.48
CA ALA A 93 1.11 -8.85 0.10
C ALA A 93 1.52 -9.06 1.58
N GLY A 94 1.12 -10.18 2.19
CA GLY A 94 1.34 -10.47 3.59
C GLY A 94 0.56 -9.54 4.51
N THR A 95 1.06 -9.36 5.74
CA THR A 95 0.43 -8.47 6.73
C THR A 95 1.06 -7.08 6.69
N ILE A 96 0.21 -6.08 6.46
CA ILE A 96 0.58 -4.67 6.56
C ILE A 96 0.10 -4.13 7.92
N ARG A 97 1.03 -3.60 8.72
CA ARG A 97 0.72 -3.01 10.04
C ARG A 97 0.87 -1.50 9.99
N ILE A 98 -0.21 -0.80 10.33
CA ILE A 98 -0.26 0.65 10.48
C ILE A 98 -0.20 0.96 11.98
N ARG A 99 0.72 1.82 12.40
CA ARG A 99 0.96 2.19 13.79
C ARG A 99 1.30 3.66 13.89
#